data_AF-A0A9D6JB05-F1
#
_entry.id   AF-A0A9D6JB05-F1
#
_cell.length_a   1.000
_cell.length_b   1.000
_cell.length_c   1.000
_cell.angle_alpha   90.00
_cell.angle_beta   90.00
_cell.angle_gamma   90.00
#
_symmetry.space_group_name_H-M   'P 1'
#
loop_
_entity.id
_entity.type
_entity.pdbx_description
1 polymer ?
#
loop_
_entity_poly.entity_id
_entity_poly.type
_entity_poly.pdbx_seq_one_letter_code
_entity_poly.pdbx_strand_id
1 'polypeptide(L)'
;SHHIFITNDPALAPEADGSMAVCSPELLIGQSWSRRLPRGGTGQTLQRLLEEASSVLEGHAVNRVRVDLGENPANMLWLWGAARPETPQRTFRDRTGLSGAAISNSFFMRGFAQCQGLDWSKGPTALEEGPLRRLMEKVEGLIDRHDLVDVHLVIDTQDPVERLCAMERIDQLLLKPLAEALTRRLSPWRLLVVIDDRRLSDTVPFIGMGAELPRQPVASLNAQHLAESPLTFPDGTALFAWFTQQ
;
A
#
# COMPACT_ATOMS: atom_id res chain seq x y z
N SER A 1 9.63 -11.47 9.54
CA SER A 1 10.02 -12.44 8.51
C SER A 1 8.90 -12.54 7.49
N HIS A 2 9.20 -12.68 6.20
CA HIS A 2 8.20 -12.73 5.14
C HIS A 2 8.25 -14.11 4.50
N HIS A 3 7.34 -14.99 4.90
CA HIS A 3 7.25 -16.34 4.38
C HIS A 3 6.07 -16.40 3.41
N ILE A 4 6.36 -16.75 2.15
CA ILE A 4 5.34 -17.01 1.13
C ILE A 4 5.21 -18.52 1.02
N PHE A 5 4.00 -19.04 1.26
CA PHE A 5 3.70 -20.46 1.12
C PHE A 5 2.90 -20.66 -0.18
N ILE A 6 3.36 -21.60 -1.01
CA ILE A 6 2.71 -21.97 -2.27
C ILE A 6 2.39 -23.46 -2.18
N THR A 7 1.12 -23.82 -2.39
CA THR A 7 0.66 -25.21 -2.46
C THR A 7 -0.13 -25.43 -3.75
N ASN A 8 -0.06 -26.64 -4.28
CA ASN A 8 -0.84 -27.09 -5.45
C ASN A 8 -2.01 -28.01 -5.04
N ASP A 9 -2.32 -28.11 -3.75
CA ASP A 9 -3.41 -28.94 -3.24
C ASP A 9 -4.78 -28.34 -3.62
N PRO A 10 -5.57 -29.00 -4.48
CA PRO A 10 -6.88 -28.48 -4.89
C PRO A 10 -7.90 -28.42 -3.75
N ALA A 11 -7.70 -29.17 -2.65
CA ALA A 11 -8.58 -29.10 -1.47
C ALA A 11 -8.44 -27.78 -0.70
N LEU A 12 -7.38 -27.01 -0.97
CA LEU A 12 -7.14 -25.67 -0.43
C LEU A 12 -7.49 -24.55 -1.42
N ALA A 13 -8.08 -24.90 -2.57
CA ALA A 13 -8.52 -23.91 -3.53
C ALA A 13 -9.71 -23.10 -2.97
N PRO A 14 -9.76 -21.77 -3.18
CA PRO A 14 -10.91 -20.97 -2.79
C PRO A 14 -12.18 -21.46 -3.46
N GLU A 15 -13.25 -21.68 -2.67
CA GLU A 15 -14.58 -21.98 -3.21
C GLU A 15 -15.07 -20.88 -4.16
N ALA A 16 -15.93 -21.24 -5.12
CA ALA A 16 -16.34 -20.33 -6.21
C ALA A 16 -17.15 -19.12 -5.74
N ASP A 17 -17.71 -19.17 -4.55
CA ASP A 17 -18.47 -18.09 -3.91
C ASP A 17 -17.59 -17.16 -3.04
N GLY A 18 -16.28 -17.41 -2.97
CA GLY A 18 -15.37 -16.62 -2.13
C GLY A 18 -15.47 -16.92 -0.63
N SER A 19 -16.15 -18.01 -0.22
CA SER A 19 -16.40 -18.36 1.18
C SER A 19 -15.17 -18.77 2.01
N MET A 20 -13.96 -18.70 1.45
CA MET A 20 -12.69 -18.83 2.19
C MET A 20 -12.29 -17.54 2.93
N ALA A 21 -13.24 -16.77 3.44
CA ALA A 21 -12.97 -15.55 4.18
C ALA A 21 -12.44 -15.89 5.59
N VAL A 22 -11.14 -16.11 5.68
CA VAL A 22 -10.44 -16.19 6.97
C VAL A 22 -10.14 -14.76 7.44
N CYS A 23 -10.57 -14.41 8.65
CA CYS A 23 -10.41 -13.06 9.18
C CYS A 23 -8.94 -12.68 9.41
N SER A 24 -8.65 -11.37 9.43
CA SER A 24 -7.30 -10.87 9.67
C SER A 24 -6.79 -11.25 11.07
N PRO A 25 -5.47 -11.48 11.25
CA PRO A 25 -4.88 -11.83 12.54
C PRO A 25 -5.20 -10.83 13.66
N GLU A 26 -5.34 -9.55 13.33
CA GLU A 26 -5.65 -8.48 14.29
C GLU A 26 -6.99 -8.71 15.01
N LEU A 27 -7.96 -9.32 14.33
CA LEU A 27 -9.27 -9.64 14.90
C LEU A 27 -9.26 -10.91 15.78
N LEU A 28 -8.13 -11.63 15.83
CA LEU A 28 -7.99 -12.93 16.49
C LEU A 28 -7.19 -12.87 17.78
N ILE A 29 -6.61 -11.72 18.11
CA ILE A 29 -5.85 -11.55 19.34
C ILE A 29 -6.75 -11.90 20.53
N GLY A 30 -6.30 -12.84 21.35
CA GLY A 30 -7.05 -13.35 22.52
C GLY A 30 -8.18 -14.33 22.21
N GLN A 31 -8.36 -14.73 20.94
CA GLN A 31 -9.40 -15.68 20.53
C GLN A 31 -8.83 -17.03 20.12
N SER A 32 -9.69 -18.06 20.15
CA SER A 32 -9.35 -19.38 19.63
C SER A 32 -9.40 -19.39 18.10
N TRP A 33 -8.28 -19.73 17.46
CA TRP A 33 -8.14 -19.79 16.01
C TRP A 33 -9.05 -20.84 15.36
N SER A 34 -9.25 -22.00 16.01
CA SER A 34 -10.03 -23.11 15.46
C SER A 34 -11.51 -22.77 15.30
N ARG A 35 -12.04 -21.85 16.12
CA ARG A 35 -13.43 -21.37 16.01
C ARG A 35 -13.66 -20.41 14.84
N ARG A 36 -12.59 -19.89 14.25
CA ARG A 36 -12.59 -18.82 13.23
C ARG A 36 -12.23 -19.32 11.85
N LEU A 37 -11.98 -20.63 11.70
CA LEU A 37 -11.81 -21.27 10.40
C LEU A 37 -13.15 -21.37 9.65
N PRO A 38 -13.12 -21.37 8.30
CA PRO A 38 -14.28 -21.70 7.49
C PRO A 38 -14.84 -23.07 7.86
N ARG A 39 -16.13 -23.29 7.63
CA ARG A 39 -16.75 -24.61 7.79
C ARG A 39 -16.63 -25.40 6.47
N GLY A 40 -16.99 -26.69 6.50
CA GLY A 40 -16.97 -27.55 5.31
C GLY A 40 -15.62 -28.24 5.06
N GLY A 41 -15.48 -28.87 3.89
CA GLY A 41 -14.28 -29.67 3.55
C GLY A 41 -13.00 -28.85 3.48
N THR A 42 -13.11 -27.63 2.96
CA THR A 42 -12.02 -26.65 2.89
C THR A 42 -11.53 -26.25 4.28
N GLY A 43 -12.46 -26.00 5.21
CA GLY A 43 -12.15 -25.72 6.61
C GLY A 43 -11.43 -26.85 7.32
N GLN A 44 -11.84 -28.10 7.09
CA GLN A 44 -11.17 -29.28 7.65
C GLN A 44 -9.76 -29.45 7.10
N THR A 45 -9.55 -29.17 5.81
CA THR A 45 -8.24 -29.23 5.16
C THR A 45 -7.31 -28.16 5.74
N LEU A 46 -7.80 -26.92 5.87
CA LEU A 46 -7.05 -25.84 6.53
C LEU A 46 -6.70 -26.18 7.97
N GLN A 47 -7.64 -26.73 8.74
CA GLN A 47 -7.39 -27.13 10.12
C GLN A 47 -6.24 -28.15 10.20
N ARG A 48 -6.26 -29.20 9.38
CA ARG A 48 -5.19 -30.21 9.33
C ARG A 48 -3.84 -29.58 8.98
N LEU A 49 -3.80 -28.72 7.96
CA LEU A 49 -2.58 -28.01 7.57
C LEU A 49 -2.02 -27.16 8.73
N LEU A 50 -2.89 -26.45 9.46
CA LEU A 50 -2.47 -25.63 10.59
C LEU A 50 -1.95 -26.48 11.76
N GLU A 51 -2.58 -27.62 12.04
CA GLU A 51 -2.15 -28.57 13.07
C GLU A 51 -0.79 -29.22 12.72
N GLU A 52 -0.61 -29.65 11.47
CA GLU A 52 0.65 -30.20 10.97
C GLU A 52 1.78 -29.15 11.01
N ALA A 53 1.50 -27.94 10.52
CA ALA A 53 2.45 -26.83 10.60
C ALA A 53 2.82 -26.51 12.05
N SER A 54 1.85 -26.58 12.97
CA SER A 54 2.09 -26.34 14.39
C SER A 54 3.09 -27.33 14.97
N SER A 55 2.88 -28.63 14.71
CA SER A 55 3.76 -29.69 15.19
C SER A 55 5.20 -29.52 14.68
N VAL A 56 5.36 -29.14 13.41
CA VAL A 56 6.69 -28.88 12.83
C VAL A 56 7.35 -27.65 13.46
N LEU A 57 6.60 -26.56 13.63
CA LEU A 57 7.15 -25.31 14.14
C LEU A 57 7.47 -25.38 15.64
N GLU A 58 6.68 -26.10 16.43
CA GLU A 58 6.90 -26.25 17.88
C GLU A 58 8.28 -26.84 18.19
N GLY A 59 8.71 -27.84 17.41
CA GLY A 59 10.03 -28.46 17.52
C GLY A 59 11.17 -27.65 16.90
N HIS A 60 10.91 -26.52 16.24
CA HIS A 60 11.92 -25.78 15.49
C HIS A 60 12.96 -25.11 16.40
N ALA A 61 14.24 -25.11 16.01
CA ALA A 61 15.34 -24.60 16.83
C ALA A 61 15.14 -23.15 17.29
N VAL A 62 14.57 -22.30 16.43
CA VAL A 62 14.23 -20.91 16.77
C VAL A 62 13.19 -20.86 17.90
N ASN A 63 12.17 -21.72 17.86
CA ASN A 63 11.13 -21.72 18.91
C ASN A 63 11.63 -22.29 20.22
N ARG A 64 12.53 -23.28 20.19
CA ARG A 64 13.22 -23.75 21.41
C ARG A 64 13.98 -22.61 22.10
N VAL A 65 14.77 -21.84 21.33
CA VAL A 65 15.50 -20.68 21.87
C VAL A 65 14.54 -19.62 22.42
N ARG A 66 13.43 -19.32 21.72
CA ARG A 66 12.42 -18.36 22.21
C ARG A 66 11.85 -18.80 23.56
N VAL A 67 11.49 -20.07 23.70
CA VAL A 67 10.97 -20.63 24.96
C VAL A 67 12.03 -20.58 26.07
N ASP A 68 13.28 -20.93 25.78
CA ASP A 68 14.39 -20.86 26.75
C ASP A 68 14.62 -19.42 27.25
N LEU A 69 14.32 -18.42 26.42
CA LEU A 69 14.39 -16.99 26.76
C LEU A 69 13.09 -16.45 27.41
N GLY A 70 12.07 -17.28 27.61
CA GLY A 70 10.77 -16.86 28.15
C GLY A 70 9.91 -16.06 27.15
N GLU A 71 10.22 -16.11 25.85
CA GLU A 71 9.43 -15.49 24.79
C GLU A 71 8.32 -16.41 24.27
N ASN A 72 7.29 -15.82 23.65
CA ASN A 72 6.25 -16.58 22.96
C ASN A 72 6.82 -17.27 21.71
N PRO A 73 6.63 -18.59 21.54
CA PRO A 73 7.04 -19.31 20.33
C PRO A 73 6.18 -18.88 19.13
N ALA A 74 6.78 -18.84 17.94
CA ALA A 74 6.10 -18.67 16.66
C ALA A 74 5.76 -20.06 16.08
N ASN A 75 4.87 -20.79 16.74
CA ASN A 75 4.55 -22.20 16.44
C ASN A 75 3.19 -22.40 15.74
N MET A 76 2.62 -21.35 15.16
CA MET A 76 1.36 -21.43 14.41
C MET A 76 1.46 -20.58 13.16
N LEU A 77 0.85 -21.07 12.07
CA LEU A 77 0.57 -20.28 10.89
C LEU A 77 -0.88 -19.79 10.96
N TRP A 78 -1.15 -18.60 10.42
CA TRP A 78 -2.50 -18.13 10.18
C TRP A 78 -2.62 -17.72 8.72
N LEU A 79 -3.42 -18.46 7.95
CA LEU A 79 -3.61 -18.24 6.53
C LEU A 79 -4.82 -17.33 6.34
N TRP A 80 -4.60 -16.12 5.81
CA TRP A 80 -5.63 -15.11 5.61
C TRP A 80 -5.36 -14.32 4.32
N GLY A 81 -6.37 -13.58 3.85
CA GLY A 81 -6.24 -12.79 2.61
C GLY A 81 -6.25 -13.64 1.34
N ALA A 82 -6.94 -14.78 1.35
CA ALA A 82 -7.07 -15.63 0.17
C ALA A 82 -7.81 -14.87 -0.94
N ALA A 83 -7.20 -14.86 -2.13
CA ALA A 83 -7.80 -14.33 -3.35
C ALA A 83 -7.48 -15.28 -4.50
N ARG A 84 -8.37 -15.34 -5.50
CA ARG A 84 -8.01 -15.98 -6.77
C ARG A 84 -7.05 -15.05 -7.51
N PRO A 85 -5.97 -15.57 -8.11
CA PRO A 85 -5.11 -14.76 -8.95
C PRO A 85 -5.91 -14.33 -10.18
N GLU A 86 -6.44 -13.12 -10.15
CA GLU A 86 -7.02 -12.47 -11.32
C GLU A 86 -5.88 -11.76 -12.05
N THR A 87 -5.50 -12.30 -13.21
CA THR A 87 -4.72 -11.50 -14.16
C THR A 87 -5.67 -10.46 -14.74
N PRO A 88 -5.41 -9.15 -14.56
CA PRO A 88 -6.28 -8.13 -15.10
C PRO A 88 -6.36 -8.28 -16.62
N GLN A 89 -7.58 -8.25 -17.17
CA GLN A 89 -7.80 -8.39 -18.61
C GLN A 89 -7.24 -7.23 -19.43
N ARG A 90 -6.94 -6.10 -18.76
CA ARG A 90 -6.42 -4.87 -19.36
C ARG A 90 -5.37 -4.25 -18.44
N THR A 91 -4.22 -3.91 -19.00
CA THR A 91 -3.14 -3.20 -18.29
C THR A 91 -3.55 -1.76 -17.97
N PHE A 92 -2.73 -1.04 -17.20
CA PHE A 92 -2.92 0.39 -16.98
C PHE A 92 -2.97 1.15 -18.31
N ARG A 93 -2.01 0.89 -19.20
CA ARG A 93 -1.96 1.50 -20.53
C ARG A 93 -3.21 1.20 -21.36
N ASP A 94 -3.73 -0.03 -21.33
CA ASP A 94 -4.94 -0.40 -22.09
C ASP A 94 -6.19 0.36 -21.60
N ARG A 95 -6.20 0.76 -20.33
CA ARG A 95 -7.33 1.47 -19.70
C ARG A 95 -7.24 2.98 -19.84
N THR A 96 -6.04 3.54 -19.72
CA THR A 96 -5.82 5.00 -19.62
C THR A 96 -5.13 5.59 -20.84
N GLY A 97 -4.49 4.77 -21.67
CA GLY A 97 -3.57 5.22 -22.73
C GLY A 97 -2.19 5.63 -22.22
N LEU A 98 -2.00 5.75 -20.90
CA LEU A 98 -0.79 6.28 -20.27
C LEU A 98 0.18 5.15 -19.91
N SER A 99 1.48 5.45 -20.03
CA SER A 99 2.54 4.70 -19.36
C SER A 99 2.67 5.12 -17.91
N GLY A 100 3.13 4.22 -17.03
CA GLY A 100 3.32 4.60 -15.65
C GLY A 100 4.35 3.77 -14.89
N ALA A 101 4.85 4.36 -13.81
CA ALA A 101 5.75 3.73 -12.87
C ALA A 101 5.27 3.93 -11.42
N ALA A 102 5.56 2.97 -10.54
CA ALA A 102 5.26 3.03 -9.12
C ALA A 102 6.54 2.89 -8.28
N ILE A 103 6.68 3.74 -7.27
CA ILE A 103 7.76 3.69 -6.28
C ILE A 103 7.16 3.36 -4.92
N SER A 104 7.42 2.16 -4.39
CA SER A 104 6.85 1.73 -3.10
C SER A 104 7.70 0.68 -2.39
N ASN A 105 7.59 0.60 -1.06
CA ASN A 105 8.09 -0.54 -0.28
C ASN A 105 7.03 -1.63 -0.06
N SER A 106 5.78 -1.39 -0.46
CA SER A 106 4.69 -2.35 -0.28
C SER A 106 4.77 -3.50 -1.28
N PHE A 107 4.76 -4.74 -0.79
CA PHE A 107 4.69 -5.94 -1.65
C PHE A 107 3.39 -5.99 -2.44
N PHE A 108 2.28 -5.51 -1.87
CA PHE A 108 1.02 -5.39 -2.58
C PHE A 108 1.16 -4.45 -3.77
N MET A 109 1.74 -3.26 -3.58
CA MET A 109 1.97 -2.30 -4.67
C MET A 109 2.92 -2.85 -5.73
N ARG A 110 3.94 -3.63 -5.34
CA ARG A 110 4.80 -4.33 -6.29
C ARG A 110 4.02 -5.32 -7.16
N GLY A 111 3.22 -6.19 -6.53
CA GLY A 111 2.40 -7.16 -7.25
C GLY A 111 1.38 -6.47 -8.16
N PHE A 112 0.71 -5.43 -7.65
CA PHE A 112 -0.23 -4.62 -8.42
C PHE A 112 0.42 -3.96 -9.64
N ALA A 113 1.59 -3.33 -9.47
CA ALA A 113 2.33 -2.72 -10.57
C ALA A 113 2.66 -3.74 -11.67
N GLN A 114 3.15 -4.93 -11.29
CA GLN A 114 3.44 -6.00 -12.23
C GLN A 114 2.20 -6.49 -12.98
N CYS A 115 1.09 -6.71 -12.27
CA CYS A 115 -0.18 -7.10 -12.89
C CYS A 115 -0.71 -6.03 -13.86
N GLN A 116 -0.51 -4.75 -13.54
CA GLN A 116 -0.98 -3.62 -14.36
C GLN A 116 0.00 -3.20 -15.47
N GLY A 117 1.15 -3.86 -15.61
CA GLY A 117 2.16 -3.47 -16.60
C GLY A 117 2.85 -2.13 -16.30
N LEU A 118 2.95 -1.76 -15.03
CA LEU A 118 3.67 -0.58 -14.56
C LEU A 118 5.12 -0.93 -14.24
N ASP A 119 6.03 -0.01 -14.53
CA ASP A 119 7.39 -0.10 -14.01
C ASP A 119 7.35 0.00 -12.48
N TRP A 120 8.14 -0.82 -11.78
CA TRP A 120 8.20 -0.77 -10.32
C TRP A 120 9.61 -0.55 -9.82
N SER A 121 9.74 0.29 -8.79
CA SER A 121 10.98 0.45 -8.07
C SER A 121 10.76 0.53 -6.56
N LYS A 122 11.77 0.09 -5.80
CA LYS A 122 11.73 0.14 -4.35
C LYS A 122 11.73 1.59 -3.84
N GLY A 123 10.84 1.91 -2.91
CA GLY A 123 10.77 3.20 -2.23
C GLY A 123 11.88 3.42 -1.19
N PRO A 124 11.93 4.60 -0.56
CA PRO A 124 12.92 4.90 0.48
C PRO A 124 12.59 4.10 1.74
N THR A 125 13.59 3.50 2.39
CA THR A 125 13.38 2.69 3.61
C THR A 125 13.06 3.53 4.85
N ALA A 126 13.28 4.84 4.76
CA ALA A 126 13.04 5.80 5.83
C ALA A 126 12.89 7.21 5.23
N LEU A 127 12.41 8.17 6.01
CA LEU A 127 12.03 9.51 5.55
C LEU A 127 13.02 10.60 6.00
N GLU A 128 14.30 10.25 6.19
CA GLU A 128 15.36 11.23 6.39
C GLU A 128 15.87 11.78 5.05
N GLU A 129 16.71 12.81 5.14
CA GLU A 129 17.20 13.58 3.99
C GLU A 129 17.90 12.73 2.93
N GLY A 130 18.82 11.85 3.32
CA GLY A 130 19.57 11.00 2.38
C GLY A 130 18.66 10.09 1.54
N PRO A 131 17.78 9.28 2.15
CA PRO A 131 16.78 8.50 1.43
C PRO A 131 15.84 9.32 0.55
N LEU A 132 15.35 10.48 1.01
CA LEU A 132 14.44 11.33 0.23
C LEU A 132 15.14 11.97 -0.98
N ARG A 133 16.41 12.38 -0.87
CA ARG A 133 17.19 12.86 -2.03
C ARG A 133 17.34 11.78 -3.10
N ARG A 134 17.66 10.54 -2.71
CA ARG A 134 17.74 9.41 -3.65
C ARG A 134 16.38 9.06 -4.28
N LEU A 135 15.28 9.26 -3.54
CA LEU A 135 13.94 9.13 -4.09
C LEU A 135 13.70 10.19 -5.16
N MET A 136 14.05 11.45 -4.90
CA MET A 136 13.90 12.55 -5.85
C MET A 136 14.64 12.27 -7.17
N GLU A 137 15.91 11.87 -7.13
CA GLU A 137 16.68 11.47 -8.32
C GLU A 137 15.99 10.36 -9.12
N LYS A 138 15.38 9.40 -8.42
CA LYS A 138 14.65 8.30 -9.05
C LYS A 138 13.35 8.76 -9.72
N VAL A 139 12.60 9.63 -9.05
CA VAL A 139 11.37 10.23 -9.62
C VAL A 139 11.74 11.00 -10.88
N GLU A 140 12.78 11.82 -10.85
CA GLU A 140 13.25 12.57 -12.01
C GLU A 140 13.61 11.69 -13.21
N GLY A 141 14.27 10.55 -12.97
CA GLY A 141 14.58 9.61 -14.05
C GLY A 141 13.35 8.88 -14.64
N LEU A 142 12.27 8.74 -13.85
CA LEU A 142 11.04 8.08 -14.27
C LEU A 142 10.10 9.01 -15.04
N ILE A 143 9.98 10.28 -14.63
CA ILE A 143 9.14 11.28 -15.31
C ILE A 143 9.60 11.57 -16.74
N ASP A 144 10.88 11.33 -17.06
CA ASP A 144 11.40 11.46 -18.43
C ASP A 144 10.95 10.31 -19.36
N ARG A 145 10.40 9.23 -18.80
CA ARG A 145 10.11 7.97 -19.52
C ARG A 145 8.65 7.54 -19.42
N HIS A 146 7.92 8.12 -18.48
CA HIS A 146 6.55 7.72 -18.15
C HIS A 146 5.64 8.93 -18.04
N ASP A 147 4.38 8.73 -18.43
CA ASP A 147 3.34 9.76 -18.36
C ASP A 147 2.84 9.95 -16.93
N LEU A 148 2.96 8.92 -16.08
CA LEU A 148 2.55 8.94 -14.68
C LEU A 148 3.58 8.25 -13.77
N VAL A 149 3.94 8.91 -12.67
CA VAL A 149 4.80 8.34 -11.63
C VAL A 149 4.09 8.40 -10.29
N ASP A 150 3.75 7.24 -9.74
CA ASP A 150 3.18 7.08 -8.40
C ASP A 150 4.30 6.90 -7.37
N VAL A 151 4.22 7.65 -6.26
CA VAL A 151 5.20 7.60 -5.17
C VAL A 151 4.47 7.35 -3.85
N HIS A 152 4.58 6.13 -3.33
CA HIS A 152 3.92 5.71 -2.11
C HIS A 152 4.90 5.75 -0.91
N LEU A 153 4.64 6.69 0.01
CA LEU A 153 5.39 6.88 1.25
C LEU A 153 4.54 6.50 2.45
N VAL A 154 5.19 5.92 3.47
CA VAL A 154 4.53 5.52 4.72
C VAL A 154 5.18 6.25 5.88
N ILE A 155 4.36 6.92 6.70
CA ILE A 155 4.77 7.48 7.99
C ILE A 155 4.32 6.50 9.07
N ASP A 156 5.25 5.65 9.51
CA ASP A 156 4.99 4.58 10.48
C ASP A 156 5.39 5.00 11.90
N THR A 157 4.65 5.97 12.45
CA THR A 157 4.80 6.39 13.86
C THR A 157 3.43 6.73 14.45
N GLN A 158 3.25 6.47 15.74
CA GLN A 158 2.09 6.93 16.49
C GLN A 158 2.36 8.28 17.18
N ASP A 159 3.61 8.71 17.26
CA ASP A 159 3.98 9.99 17.86
C ASP A 159 3.53 11.15 16.94
N PRO A 160 2.68 12.06 17.42
CA PRO A 160 2.21 13.19 16.63
C PRO A 160 3.35 14.16 16.24
N VAL A 161 4.39 14.32 17.07
CA VAL A 161 5.54 15.18 16.80
C VAL A 161 6.40 14.58 15.70
N GLU A 162 6.72 13.29 15.79
CA GLU A 162 7.48 12.62 14.72
C GLU A 162 6.71 12.60 13.40
N ARG A 163 5.38 12.39 13.44
CA ARG A 163 4.52 12.45 12.26
C ARG A 163 4.59 13.84 11.61
N LEU A 164 4.47 14.91 12.40
CA LEU A 164 4.60 16.28 11.90
C LEU A 164 5.97 16.51 11.26
N CYS A 165 7.06 16.16 11.96
CA CYS A 165 8.41 16.31 11.42
C CYS A 165 8.63 15.50 10.13
N ALA A 166 8.03 14.31 10.00
CA ALA A 166 8.08 13.53 8.77
C ALA A 166 7.34 14.22 7.61
N MET A 167 6.18 14.81 7.88
CA MET A 167 5.42 15.58 6.89
C MET A 167 6.20 16.83 6.43
N GLU A 168 6.82 17.57 7.37
CA GLU A 168 7.66 18.73 7.05
C GLU A 168 8.88 18.35 6.20
N ARG A 169 9.51 17.19 6.49
CA ARG A 169 10.61 16.67 5.66
C ARG A 169 10.15 16.31 4.25
N ILE A 170 9.00 15.65 4.12
CA ILE A 170 8.43 15.32 2.79
C ILE A 170 8.14 16.61 2.01
N ASP A 171 7.53 17.61 2.65
CA ASP A 171 7.23 18.90 2.03
C ASP A 171 8.50 19.60 1.54
N GLN A 172 9.49 19.79 2.41
CA GLN A 172 10.69 20.57 2.11
C GLN A 172 11.71 19.84 1.24
N LEU A 173 11.86 18.52 1.40
CA LEU A 173 12.92 17.76 0.75
C LEU A 173 12.45 16.96 -0.48
N LEU A 174 11.13 16.81 -0.67
CA LEU A 174 10.56 16.10 -1.82
C LEU A 174 9.57 16.96 -2.60
N LEU A 175 8.44 17.37 -2.00
CA LEU A 175 7.33 17.99 -2.76
C LEU A 175 7.73 19.35 -3.36
N LYS A 176 8.33 20.24 -2.55
CA LYS A 176 8.78 21.55 -3.04
C LYS A 176 9.86 21.41 -4.12
N PRO A 177 10.97 20.67 -3.92
CA PRO A 177 11.97 20.44 -4.97
C PRO A 177 11.36 19.82 -6.23
N LEU A 178 10.42 18.89 -6.08
CA LEU A 178 9.74 18.24 -7.21
C LEU A 178 8.89 19.22 -8.01
N ALA A 179 8.04 20.03 -7.36
CA ALA A 179 7.24 21.04 -8.03
C ALA A 179 8.10 22.06 -8.79
N GLU A 180 9.21 22.49 -8.18
CA GLU A 180 10.19 23.37 -8.82
C GLU A 180 10.87 22.70 -10.03
N ALA A 181 11.25 21.42 -9.92
CA ALA A 181 11.85 20.65 -11.01
C ALA A 181 10.87 20.44 -12.16
N LEU A 182 9.62 20.04 -11.87
CA LEU A 182 8.55 19.87 -12.86
C LEU A 182 8.28 21.18 -13.61
N THR A 183 8.19 22.31 -12.89
CA THR A 183 7.97 23.63 -13.50
C THR A 183 9.10 24.04 -14.46
N ARG A 184 10.35 23.67 -14.17
CA ARG A 184 11.49 23.96 -15.05
C ARG A 184 11.59 23.03 -16.25
N ARG A 185 11.11 21.79 -16.14
CA ARG A 185 11.38 20.71 -17.10
C ARG A 185 10.20 20.37 -18.00
N LEU A 186 8.98 20.50 -17.52
CA LEU A 186 7.77 20.03 -18.17
C LEU A 186 6.75 21.15 -18.31
N SER A 187 6.02 21.16 -19.43
CA SER A 187 4.86 22.01 -19.64
C SER A 187 3.95 21.35 -20.69
N PRO A 188 2.71 20.98 -20.36
CA PRO A 188 2.07 21.05 -19.04
C PRO A 188 2.61 19.99 -18.06
N TRP A 189 2.41 20.22 -16.75
CA TRP A 189 2.63 19.22 -15.71
C TRP A 189 1.51 19.29 -14.67
N ARG A 190 1.24 18.17 -13.98
CA ARG A 190 0.33 18.11 -12.84
C ARG A 190 0.93 17.23 -11.74
N LEU A 191 0.66 17.57 -10.48
CA LEU A 191 1.06 16.84 -9.28
C LEU A 191 -0.17 16.68 -8.38
N LEU A 192 -0.43 15.46 -7.93
CA LEU A 192 -1.47 15.14 -6.97
C LEU A 192 -0.82 14.56 -5.72
N VAL A 193 -1.11 15.15 -4.56
CA VAL A 193 -0.68 14.64 -3.25
C VAL A 193 -1.92 14.20 -2.51
N VAL A 194 -1.99 12.91 -2.13
CA VAL A 194 -3.09 12.32 -1.38
C VAL A 194 -2.57 11.89 -0.01
N ILE A 195 -3.30 12.24 1.06
CA ILE A 195 -2.91 11.87 2.43
C ILE A 195 -3.93 10.86 2.96
N ASP A 196 -3.66 9.58 2.74
CA ASP A 196 -4.53 8.48 3.18
C ASP A 196 -4.19 8.07 4.64
N ASP A 197 -4.93 8.62 5.61
CA ASP A 197 -4.95 8.12 7.00
C ASP A 197 -6.38 7.80 7.45
N ARG A 198 -6.85 6.61 7.07
CA ARG A 198 -8.21 6.11 7.37
C ARG A 198 -8.48 5.90 8.86
N ARG A 199 -7.48 6.05 9.73
CA ARG A 199 -7.69 6.01 11.18
C ARG A 199 -8.29 7.31 11.70
N LEU A 200 -8.14 8.40 10.95
CA LEU A 200 -8.50 9.75 11.39
C LEU A 200 -9.79 10.26 10.74
N SER A 201 -10.15 9.80 9.54
CA SER A 201 -11.36 10.24 8.84
C SER A 201 -11.78 9.26 7.74
N ASP A 202 -13.09 9.23 7.45
CA ASP A 202 -13.64 8.60 6.24
C ASP A 202 -13.34 9.43 4.97
N THR A 203 -12.95 10.70 5.12
CA THR A 203 -12.58 11.59 4.02
C THR A 203 -11.06 11.65 3.88
N VAL A 204 -10.58 11.44 2.65
CA VAL A 204 -9.16 11.50 2.31
C VAL A 204 -8.82 12.86 1.69
N PRO A 205 -8.01 13.71 2.35
CA PRO A 205 -7.61 14.99 1.79
C PRO A 205 -6.57 14.84 0.67
N PHE A 206 -6.62 15.77 -0.29
CA PHE A 206 -5.66 15.84 -1.39
C PHE A 206 -5.32 17.29 -1.76
N ILE A 207 -4.18 17.46 -2.44
CA ILE A 207 -3.76 18.72 -3.08
C ILE A 207 -3.46 18.42 -4.55
N GLY A 208 -4.04 19.21 -5.45
CA GLY A 208 -3.68 19.23 -6.87
C GLY A 208 -2.89 20.49 -7.22
N MET A 209 -1.79 20.35 -7.94
CA MET A 209 -0.97 21.46 -8.46
C MET A 209 -0.65 21.25 -9.93
N GLY A 210 -0.56 22.33 -10.71
CA GLY A 210 -0.13 22.29 -12.11
C GLY A 210 -1.13 22.87 -13.09
N ALA A 211 -0.97 22.48 -14.36
CA ALA A 211 -1.74 23.02 -15.48
C ALA A 211 -3.24 22.69 -15.37
N GLU A 212 -4.08 23.67 -15.72
CA GLU A 212 -5.54 23.52 -15.90
C GLU A 212 -6.31 23.05 -14.66
N LEU A 213 -5.69 23.06 -13.48
CA LEU A 213 -6.37 22.82 -12.23
C LEU A 213 -7.01 24.12 -11.70
N PRO A 214 -8.23 24.06 -11.13
CA PRO A 214 -8.88 25.22 -10.51
C PRO A 214 -8.00 25.79 -9.39
N ARG A 215 -7.71 27.09 -9.46
CA ARG A 215 -7.00 27.78 -8.37
C ARG A 215 -7.95 28.01 -7.20
N GLN A 216 -7.53 27.61 -6.02
CA GLN A 216 -8.21 27.96 -4.77
C GLN A 216 -7.37 28.98 -3.99
N PRO A 217 -7.97 29.98 -3.33
CA PRO A 217 -7.27 30.99 -2.54
C PRO A 217 -6.87 30.43 -1.16
N VAL A 218 -6.31 29.23 -1.12
CA VAL A 218 -5.99 28.52 0.12
C VAL A 218 -4.47 28.52 0.31
N ALA A 219 -4.02 29.03 1.46
CA ALA A 219 -2.59 29.20 1.76
C ALA A 219 -1.96 27.98 2.46
N SER A 220 -2.74 27.00 2.92
CA SER A 220 -2.24 25.83 3.67
C SER A 220 -3.24 24.67 3.68
N LEU A 221 -2.76 23.44 3.68
CA LEU A 221 -3.60 22.26 3.91
C LEU A 221 -3.87 22.10 5.42
N ASN A 222 -5.10 22.38 5.86
CA ASN A 222 -5.55 22.14 7.22
C ASN A 222 -7.04 21.75 7.23
N ALA A 223 -7.53 21.28 8.38
CA ALA A 223 -8.91 20.80 8.51
C ALA A 223 -9.97 21.86 8.16
N GLN A 224 -9.71 23.14 8.46
CA GLN A 224 -10.63 24.23 8.15
C GLN A 224 -10.76 24.43 6.63
N HIS A 225 -9.64 24.58 5.93
CA HIS A 225 -9.66 24.80 4.48
C HIS A 225 -10.16 23.58 3.70
N LEU A 226 -9.95 22.36 4.23
CA LEU A 226 -10.53 21.15 3.65
C LEU A 226 -12.07 21.18 3.67
N ALA A 227 -12.67 21.67 4.76
CA ALA A 227 -14.13 21.79 4.87
C ALA A 227 -14.72 22.86 3.93
N GLU A 228 -13.91 23.85 3.53
CA GLU A 228 -14.30 24.94 2.64
C GLU A 228 -14.03 24.64 1.15
N SER A 229 -13.30 23.55 0.84
CA SER A 229 -12.97 23.17 -0.54
C SER A 229 -14.25 22.83 -1.33
N PRO A 230 -14.44 23.41 -2.53
CA PRO A 230 -15.54 23.04 -3.41
C PRO A 230 -15.28 21.72 -4.18
N LEU A 231 -14.07 21.16 -4.08
CA LEU A 231 -13.68 19.92 -4.76
C LEU A 231 -13.81 18.73 -3.83
N THR A 232 -14.76 17.86 -4.14
CA THR A 232 -14.99 16.57 -3.47
C THR A 232 -15.26 15.52 -4.53
N PHE A 233 -14.68 14.34 -4.35
CA PHE A 233 -14.88 13.19 -5.25
C PHE A 233 -15.46 12.01 -4.45
N PRO A 234 -16.34 11.20 -5.07
CA PRO A 234 -16.97 10.06 -4.38
C PRO A 234 -15.97 8.94 -4.06
N ASP A 235 -14.91 8.80 -4.86
CA ASP A 235 -13.88 7.80 -4.69
C ASP A 235 -12.57 8.19 -5.40
N GLY A 236 -11.53 7.37 -5.19
CA GLY A 236 -10.22 7.56 -5.81
C GLY A 236 -10.21 7.39 -7.34
N THR A 237 -11.18 6.66 -7.91
CA THR A 237 -11.29 6.49 -9.37
C THR A 237 -11.77 7.79 -10.02
N ALA A 238 -12.77 8.44 -9.43
CA ALA A 238 -13.26 9.73 -9.88
C ALA A 238 -12.19 10.83 -9.74
N LEU A 239 -11.46 10.85 -8.62
CA LEU A 239 -10.33 11.76 -8.42
C LEU A 239 -9.24 11.53 -9.48
N PHE A 240 -8.87 10.27 -9.73
CA PHE A 240 -7.86 9.93 -10.73
C PHE A 240 -8.27 10.32 -12.15
N ALA A 241 -9.54 10.06 -12.52
CA ALA A 241 -10.08 10.45 -13.82
C ALA A 241 -10.05 11.97 -13.99
N TRP A 242 -10.47 12.74 -12.99
CA TRP A 242 -10.37 14.20 -13.00
C TRP A 242 -8.91 14.68 -13.14
N PHE A 243 -7.99 14.09 -12.39
CA PHE A 243 -6.58 14.47 -12.43
C PHE A 243 -5.91 14.21 -13.79
N THR A 244 -6.29 13.11 -14.44
CA THR A 244 -5.70 12.65 -15.72
C THR A 244 -6.42 13.14 -16.97
N GLN A 245 -7.57 13.83 -16.84
CA GLN A 245 -8.25 14.48 -17.96
C GLN A 245 -7.39 15.60 -18.54
N GLN A 246 -6.93 15.44 -19.78
CA GLN A 246 -6.33 16.51 -20.58
C GLN A 246 -7.40 17.46 -21.09
#